data_AF-A0A919A1D6-F1
#
_entry.id   AF-A0A919A1D6-F1
#
_cell.length_a   1.000
_cell.length_b   1.000
_cell.length_c   1.000
_cell.angle_alpha   90.00
_cell.angle_beta   90.00
_cell.angle_gamma   90.00
#
_symmetry.space_group_name_H-M   'P 1'
#
loop_
_entity.id
_entity.type
_entity.pdbx_description
1 polymer ?
#
loop_
_entity_poly.entity_id
_entity_poly.type
_entity_poly.pdbx_seq_one_letter_code
_entity_poly.pdbx_strand_id
1 'polypeptide(L)'
;MRRRSVPDQSWASAPDPLLALVRRELAFYARSCDRARRLHHVTELGALGTTSVTVVAAGLHAPAWLTALIAGGAVFFTGMRQLYSPGSRWVLAAQARETLRRALDRYLLLPEPERDAAARQALQRVLEEVGADELREWSQAQGQRPEPSLPATGS
;
A
#
# COMPACT_ATOMS: atom_id res chain seq x y z
N MET A 1 8.95 -6.37 7.40
CA MET A 1 9.02 -6.57 5.93
C MET A 1 8.75 -8.03 5.63
N ARG A 2 7.64 -8.37 4.95
CA ARG A 2 7.38 -9.77 4.54
C ARG A 2 8.37 -10.09 3.41
N ARG A 3 9.15 -11.18 3.57
CA ARG A 3 9.92 -11.79 2.48
C ARG A 3 8.99 -11.90 1.28
N ARG A 4 9.40 -11.35 0.13
CA ARG A 4 8.85 -11.69 -1.18
C ARG A 4 8.99 -13.22 -1.27
N SER A 5 7.90 -13.94 -1.05
CA SER A 5 7.85 -15.36 -1.39
C SER A 5 8.28 -15.48 -2.84
N VAL A 6 9.10 -16.50 -3.16
CA VAL A 6 9.49 -16.85 -4.53
C VAL A 6 8.33 -16.56 -5.48
N PRO A 7 8.52 -15.78 -6.55
CA PRO A 7 7.41 -15.43 -7.43
C PRO A 7 6.80 -16.72 -7.95
N ASP A 8 5.63 -17.06 -7.44
CA ASP A 8 4.86 -18.20 -7.91
C ASP A 8 4.55 -17.95 -9.39
N GLN A 9 5.13 -18.75 -10.28
CA GLN A 9 4.97 -18.64 -11.73
C GLN A 9 3.78 -19.47 -12.23
N SER A 10 2.90 -19.91 -11.33
CA SER A 10 1.65 -20.62 -11.64
C SER A 10 0.75 -19.91 -12.66
N TRP A 11 0.92 -18.61 -12.88
CA TRP A 11 0.20 -17.86 -13.91
C TRP A 11 0.66 -18.20 -15.33
N ALA A 12 1.91 -18.65 -15.51
CA ALA A 12 2.49 -18.94 -16.82
C ALA A 12 1.91 -20.20 -17.47
N SER A 13 1.36 -21.12 -16.67
CA SER A 13 0.70 -22.34 -17.14
C SER A 13 -0.82 -22.18 -17.37
N ALA A 14 -1.38 -20.98 -17.16
CA ALA A 14 -2.78 -20.72 -17.42
C ALA A 14 -3.09 -20.68 -18.93
N PRO A 15 -4.34 -20.98 -19.36
CA PRO A 15 -4.75 -20.89 -20.77
C PRO A 15 -4.50 -19.51 -21.38
N ASP A 16 -4.63 -18.46 -20.56
CA ASP A 16 -4.22 -17.09 -20.89
C ASP A 16 -3.30 -16.56 -19.77
N PRO A 17 -1.98 -16.63 -19.97
CA PRO A 17 -1.01 -16.28 -18.93
C PRO A 17 -0.98 -14.78 -18.63
N LEU A 18 -1.26 -13.93 -19.64
CA LEU A 18 -1.32 -12.48 -19.46
C LEU A 18 -2.54 -12.10 -18.59
N LEU A 19 -3.69 -12.69 -18.89
CA LEU A 19 -4.89 -12.49 -18.09
C LEU A 19 -4.69 -12.95 -16.63
N ALA A 20 -4.04 -14.09 -16.42
CA ALA A 20 -3.74 -14.61 -15.09
C ALA A 20 -2.81 -13.66 -14.31
N LEU A 21 -1.77 -13.13 -14.97
CA LEU A 21 -0.84 -12.16 -14.38
C LEU A 21 -1.55 -10.86 -13.99
N VAL A 22 -2.34 -10.28 -14.88
CA VAL A 22 -3.08 -9.03 -14.63
C VAL A 22 -4.07 -9.18 -13.47
N ARG A 23 -4.80 -10.30 -13.40
CA ARG A 23 -5.71 -10.59 -12.28
C ARG A 23 -4.98 -10.68 -10.95
N ARG A 24 -3.79 -11.29 -10.95
CA ARG A 24 -2.95 -11.39 -9.75
C ARG A 24 -2.49 -10.02 -9.28
N GLU A 25 -2.00 -9.18 -10.21
CA GLU A 25 -1.58 -7.81 -9.88
C GLU A 25 -2.76 -7.00 -9.33
N LEU A 26 -3.93 -7.06 -9.98
CA LEU A 26 -5.15 -6.40 -9.51
C LEU A 26 -5.53 -6.85 -8.09
N ALA A 27 -5.44 -8.15 -7.78
CA ALA A 27 -5.69 -8.67 -6.44
C ALA A 27 -4.65 -8.19 -5.41
N PHE A 28 -3.39 -8.02 -5.83
CA PHE A 28 -2.36 -7.43 -4.97
C PHE A 28 -2.69 -5.97 -4.63
N TYR A 29 -3.00 -5.15 -5.62
CA TYR A 29 -3.38 -3.75 -5.40
C TYR A 29 -4.66 -3.62 -4.57
N ALA A 30 -5.64 -4.51 -4.77
CA ALA A 30 -6.86 -4.53 -3.97
C ALA A 30 -6.57 -4.76 -2.48
N ARG A 31 -5.76 -5.78 -2.16
CA ARG A 31 -5.35 -6.06 -0.77
C ARG A 31 -4.54 -4.91 -0.16
N SER A 32 -3.70 -4.25 -0.95
CA SER A 32 -2.92 -3.09 -0.51
C SER A 32 -3.83 -1.92 -0.13
N CYS A 33 -4.84 -1.62 -0.95
CA CYS A 33 -5.85 -0.59 -0.66
C CYS A 33 -6.67 -0.94 0.60
N ASP A 34 -7.16 -2.18 0.71
CA ASP A 34 -7.98 -2.61 1.85
C ASP A 34 -7.20 -2.57 3.16
N ARG A 35 -5.92 -2.97 3.11
CA ARG A 35 -5.02 -2.88 4.27
C ARG A 35 -4.81 -1.43 4.68
N ALA A 36 -4.57 -0.52 3.74
CA ALA A 36 -4.42 0.90 4.02
C ALA A 36 -5.68 1.48 4.70
N ARG A 37 -6.87 1.13 4.19
CA ARG A 37 -8.15 1.55 4.78
C ARG A 37 -8.33 1.04 6.22
N ARG A 38 -8.04 -0.24 6.46
CA ARG A 38 -8.11 -0.84 7.81
C ARG A 38 -7.16 -0.13 8.78
N LEU A 39 -5.94 0.15 8.34
CA LEU A 39 -4.95 0.84 9.17
C LEU A 39 -5.38 2.26 9.51
N HIS A 40 -5.91 2.99 8.54
CA HIS A 40 -6.46 4.32 8.77
C HIS A 40 -7.55 4.29 9.85
N HIS A 41 -8.55 3.41 9.72
CA HIS A 41 -9.60 3.28 10.73
C HIS A 41 -9.06 2.85 12.10
N VAL A 42 -8.11 1.91 12.15
CA VAL A 42 -7.47 1.50 13.41
C VAL A 42 -6.71 2.66 14.05
N THR A 43 -6.04 3.51 13.27
CA THR A 43 -5.35 4.68 13.81
C THR A 43 -6.31 5.74 14.34
N GLU A 44 -7.42 5.99 13.66
CA GLU A 44 -8.42 6.96 14.12
C GLU A 44 -9.15 6.47 15.37
N LEU A 45 -9.65 5.23 15.36
CA LEU A 45 -10.29 4.62 16.53
C LEU A 45 -9.31 4.49 17.69
N GLY A 46 -8.06 4.21 17.39
CA GLY A 46 -6.96 4.18 18.34
C GLY A 46 -6.75 5.52 19.02
N ALA A 47 -6.60 6.59 18.24
CA ALA A 47 -6.44 7.95 18.74
C ALA A 47 -7.62 8.36 19.63
N LEU A 48 -8.85 8.14 19.16
CA LEU A 48 -10.07 8.39 19.93
C LEU A 48 -10.13 7.56 21.22
N GLY A 49 -9.75 6.28 21.15
CA GLY A 49 -9.67 5.41 22.31
C GLY A 49 -8.69 5.93 23.35
N THR A 50 -7.47 6.28 22.95
CA THR A 50 -6.47 6.84 23.86
C THR A 50 -6.92 8.16 24.50
N THR A 51 -7.54 9.06 23.75
CA THR A 51 -8.02 10.33 24.34
C THR A 51 -9.14 10.10 25.33
N SER A 52 -10.13 9.24 25.01
CA SER A 52 -11.21 8.88 25.94
C SER A 52 -10.71 8.19 27.20
N VAL A 53 -9.78 7.23 27.07
CA VAL A 53 -9.24 6.49 28.22
C VAL A 53 -8.39 7.40 29.12
N THR A 54 -7.68 8.40 28.56
CA THR A 54 -6.92 9.38 29.34
C THR A 54 -7.81 10.17 30.31
N VAL A 55 -8.99 10.60 29.85
CA VAL A 55 -9.96 11.35 30.68
C VAL A 55 -10.48 10.49 31.84
N VAL A 56 -10.81 9.23 31.57
CA VAL A 56 -11.27 8.28 32.60
C VAL A 56 -10.16 8.00 33.62
N ALA A 57 -8.92 7.80 33.18
CA ALA A 57 -7.79 7.54 34.06
C ALA A 57 -7.43 8.74 34.95
N ALA A 58 -7.52 9.96 34.41
CA ALA A 58 -7.31 11.18 35.17
C ALA A 58 -8.37 11.38 36.27
N GLY A 59 -9.63 11.07 35.99
CA GLY A 59 -10.73 11.19 36.95
C GLY A 59 -10.74 10.14 38.07
N LEU A 60 -10.08 8.99 37.86
CA LEU A 60 -10.08 7.87 38.81
C LEU A 60 -8.79 7.74 39.65
N HIS A 61 -7.85 8.71 39.56
CA HIS A 61 -6.51 8.59 40.16
C HIS A 61 -5.84 7.24 39.82
N ALA A 62 -5.84 6.90 38.53
CA ALA A 62 -5.52 5.55 38.08
C ALA A 62 -4.09 5.10 38.44
N PRO A 63 -3.91 3.80 38.76
CA PRO A 63 -2.62 3.22 39.08
C PRO A 63 -1.63 3.31 37.91
N ALA A 64 -0.33 3.42 38.24
CA ALA A 64 0.76 3.75 37.30
C ALA A 64 0.82 2.88 36.03
N TRP A 65 0.43 1.61 36.11
CA TRP A 65 0.43 0.71 34.96
C TRP A 65 -0.62 1.11 33.89
N LEU A 66 -1.75 1.68 34.32
CA LEU A 66 -2.82 2.12 33.42
C LEU A 66 -2.41 3.41 32.70
N THR A 67 -1.81 4.36 33.42
CA THR A 67 -1.25 5.59 32.86
C THR A 67 -0.12 5.29 31.86
N ALA A 68 0.73 4.30 32.16
CA ALA A 68 1.77 3.85 31.24
C ALA A 68 1.20 3.24 29.95
N LEU A 69 0.13 2.43 30.04
CA LEU A 69 -0.55 1.89 28.85
C LEU A 69 -1.17 2.99 27.99
N ILE A 70 -1.76 4.02 28.60
CA ILE A 70 -2.37 5.15 27.90
C ILE A 70 -1.30 5.98 27.19
N ALA A 71 -0.23 6.34 27.89
CA ALA A 71 0.89 7.09 27.32
C ALA A 71 1.57 6.28 26.19
N GLY A 72 1.80 4.98 26.41
CA GLY A 72 2.36 4.09 25.41
C GLY A 72 1.47 3.95 24.17
N GLY A 73 0.14 3.87 24.36
CA GLY A 73 -0.83 3.87 23.29
C GLY A 73 -0.78 5.17 22.46
N ALA A 74 -0.71 6.33 23.11
CA ALA A 74 -0.64 7.62 22.43
C ALA A 74 0.62 7.76 21.56
N VAL A 75 1.78 7.33 22.09
CA VAL A 75 3.04 7.28 21.34
C VAL A 75 2.96 6.28 20.20
N PHE A 76 2.37 5.11 20.43
CA PHE A 76 2.17 4.08 19.41
C PHE A 76 1.30 4.57 18.25
N PHE A 77 0.14 5.20 18.53
CA PHE A 77 -0.72 5.75 17.47
C PHE A 77 -0.09 6.93 16.75
N THR A 78 0.68 7.77 17.46
CA THR A 78 1.46 8.85 16.84
C THR A 78 2.53 8.31 15.91
N GLY A 79 3.32 7.33 16.37
CA GLY A 79 4.33 6.66 15.53
C GLY A 79 3.71 5.92 14.36
N MET A 80 2.54 5.31 14.57
CA MET A 80 1.77 4.65 13.51
C MET A 80 1.29 5.65 12.46
N ARG A 81 0.80 6.83 12.86
CA ARG A 81 0.44 7.92 11.95
C ARG A 81 1.66 8.40 11.13
N GLN A 82 2.84 8.49 11.74
CA GLN A 82 4.06 8.83 11.01
C GLN A 82 4.51 7.73 10.03
N LEU A 83 4.37 6.45 10.43
CA LEU A 83 4.73 5.31 9.60
C LEU A 83 3.75 5.05 8.44
N TYR A 84 2.46 5.39 8.63
CA TYR A 84 1.42 5.28 7.60
C TYR A 84 1.10 6.59 6.87
N SER A 85 1.76 7.69 7.22
CA SER A 85 1.82 8.85 6.33
C SER A 85 2.77 8.48 5.19
N PRO A 86 2.19 8.04 4.07
CA PRO A 86 1.99 8.98 2.98
C PRO A 86 0.60 8.80 2.35
N GLY A 87 -0.23 9.84 2.47
CA GLY A 87 -1.50 9.93 1.75
C GLY A 87 -1.38 9.75 0.23
N SER A 88 -0.17 9.78 -0.34
CA SER A 88 0.09 9.47 -1.74
C SER A 88 0.08 7.97 -2.06
N ARG A 89 0.72 7.11 -1.26
CA ARG A 89 0.97 5.70 -1.67
C ARG A 89 -0.30 4.86 -1.82
N TRP A 90 -1.33 5.12 -1.01
CA TRP A 90 -2.60 4.40 -1.15
C TRP A 90 -3.42 4.92 -2.33
N VAL A 91 -3.37 6.23 -2.61
CA VAL A 91 -3.99 6.83 -3.80
C VAL A 91 -3.34 6.28 -5.07
N LEU A 92 -2.03 6.13 -5.06
CA LEU A 92 -1.26 5.56 -6.17
C LEU A 92 -1.57 4.10 -6.41
N ALA A 93 -1.63 3.29 -5.34
CA ALA A 93 -2.10 1.91 -5.44
C ALA A 93 -3.56 1.81 -5.93
N ALA A 94 -4.43 2.75 -5.54
CA ALA A 94 -5.82 2.79 -5.98
C ALA A 94 -5.93 3.22 -7.45
N GLN A 95 -5.12 4.17 -7.89
CA GLN A 95 -5.01 4.60 -9.28
C GLN A 95 -4.51 3.47 -10.17
N ALA A 96 -3.40 2.81 -9.80
CA ALA A 96 -2.86 1.65 -10.48
C ALA A 96 -3.91 0.52 -10.60
N ARG A 97 -4.64 0.24 -9.50
CA ARG A 97 -5.74 -0.73 -9.48
C ARG A 97 -6.83 -0.38 -10.50
N GLU A 98 -7.29 0.87 -10.51
CA GLU A 98 -8.41 1.27 -11.37
C GLU A 98 -8.00 1.33 -12.84
N THR A 99 -6.78 1.77 -13.15
CA THR A 99 -6.21 1.71 -14.51
C THR A 99 -6.14 0.28 -15.02
N LEU A 100 -5.59 -0.65 -14.22
CA LEU A 100 -5.54 -2.07 -14.55
C LEU A 100 -6.93 -2.68 -14.68
N ARG A 101 -7.87 -2.33 -13.78
CA ARG A 101 -9.25 -2.82 -13.81
C ARG A 101 -9.94 -2.41 -15.11
N ARG A 102 -9.84 -1.15 -15.51
CA ARG A 102 -10.44 -0.65 -16.77
C ARG A 102 -9.82 -1.27 -18.01
N ALA A 103 -8.53 -1.57 -18.00
CA ALA A 103 -7.88 -2.27 -19.10
C ALA A 103 -8.31 -3.74 -19.18
N LEU A 104 -8.39 -4.41 -18.03
CA LEU A 104 -8.89 -5.78 -17.92
C LEU A 104 -10.35 -5.88 -18.35
N ASP A 105 -11.21 -4.98 -17.89
CA ASP A 105 -12.63 -4.96 -18.26
C ASP A 105 -12.79 -4.78 -19.78
N ARG A 106 -12.03 -3.84 -20.39
CA ARG A 106 -11.98 -3.67 -21.85
C ARG A 106 -11.55 -4.95 -22.56
N TYR A 107 -10.52 -5.63 -22.08
CA TYR A 107 -10.05 -6.89 -22.66
C TYR A 107 -11.09 -8.01 -22.55
N LEU A 108 -11.79 -8.09 -21.41
CA LEU A 108 -12.81 -9.13 -21.18
C LEU A 108 -14.11 -8.88 -21.94
N LEU A 109 -14.43 -7.62 -22.24
CA LEU A 109 -15.57 -7.25 -23.10
C LEU A 109 -15.40 -7.73 -24.55
N LEU A 110 -14.18 -7.97 -25.01
CA LEU A 110 -13.96 -8.61 -26.31
C LEU A 110 -14.35 -10.11 -26.20
N PRO A 111 -15.13 -10.63 -27.16
CA PRO A 111 -15.33 -12.05 -27.34
C PRO A 111 -13.99 -12.79 -27.40
N GLU A 112 -13.94 -14.01 -26.88
CA GLU A 112 -12.74 -14.84 -26.91
C GLU A 112 -12.05 -14.96 -28.28
N PRO A 113 -12.76 -15.08 -29.43
CA PRO A 113 -12.11 -15.08 -30.75
C PRO A 113 -11.51 -13.72 -31.16
N GLU A 114 -11.99 -12.61 -30.59
CA GLU A 114 -11.50 -11.26 -30.86
C GLU A 114 -10.38 -10.83 -29.92
N ARG A 115 -10.03 -11.64 -28.91
CA ARG A 115 -8.87 -11.44 -28.02
C ARG A 115 -7.58 -11.83 -28.72
N ASP A 116 -7.31 -11.15 -29.81
CA ASP A 116 -6.18 -11.34 -30.69
C ASP A 116 -4.86 -10.83 -30.08
N ALA A 117 -3.80 -10.87 -30.89
CA ALA A 117 -2.49 -10.38 -30.48
C ALA A 117 -2.51 -8.87 -30.15
N ALA A 118 -3.33 -8.07 -30.84
CA ALA A 118 -3.40 -6.63 -30.61
C ALA A 118 -4.09 -6.31 -29.27
N ALA A 119 -5.16 -7.02 -28.93
CA ALA A 119 -5.84 -6.91 -27.63
C ALA A 119 -4.90 -7.31 -26.48
N ARG A 120 -4.11 -8.38 -26.65
CA ARG A 120 -3.11 -8.80 -25.67
C ARG A 120 -1.98 -7.77 -25.52
N GLN A 121 -1.46 -7.23 -26.61
CA GLN A 121 -0.44 -6.18 -26.58
C GLN A 121 -0.95 -4.89 -25.94
N ALA A 122 -2.22 -4.54 -26.13
CA ALA A 122 -2.82 -3.38 -25.48
C ALA A 122 -2.89 -3.56 -23.96
N LEU A 123 -3.30 -4.75 -23.50
CA LEU A 123 -3.33 -5.07 -22.07
C LEU A 123 -1.93 -5.12 -21.44
N GLN A 124 -0.96 -5.72 -22.15
CA GLN A 124 0.44 -5.79 -21.72
C GLN A 124 1.05 -4.39 -21.57
N ARG A 125 0.82 -3.49 -22.53
CA ARG A 125 1.31 -2.10 -22.43
C ARG A 125 0.82 -1.40 -21.17
N VAL A 126 -0.47 -1.52 -20.84
CA VAL A 126 -1.01 -0.91 -19.61
C VAL A 126 -0.38 -1.53 -18.37
N LEU A 127 -0.14 -2.84 -18.36
CA LEU A 127 0.54 -3.51 -17.24
C LEU A 127 1.97 -2.98 -17.05
N GLU A 128 2.73 -2.84 -18.14
CA GLU A 128 4.09 -2.32 -18.13
C GLU A 128 4.15 -0.85 -17.72
N GLU A 129 3.23 -0.02 -18.23
CA GLU A 129 3.08 1.39 -17.85
C GLU A 129 2.84 1.54 -16.35
N VAL A 130 1.92 0.76 -15.78
CA VAL A 130 1.67 0.78 -14.32
C VAL A 130 2.90 0.37 -13.53
N GLY A 131 3.63 -0.64 -13.97
CA GLY A 131 4.89 -1.04 -13.32
C GLY A 131 6.01 0.02 -13.44
N ALA A 132 6.10 0.69 -14.59
CA ALA A 132 7.07 1.76 -14.82
C ALA A 132 6.74 3.01 -13.98
N ASP A 133 5.46 3.35 -13.85
CA ASP A 133 4.97 4.43 -12.99
C ASP A 133 5.37 4.19 -11.54
N GLU A 134 5.11 2.99 -11.01
CA GLU A 134 5.53 2.64 -9.66
C GLU A 134 7.05 2.79 -9.50
N LEU A 135 7.84 2.22 -10.42
CA LEU A 135 9.29 2.27 -10.32
C LEU A 135 9.81 3.72 -10.30
N ARG A 136 9.24 4.60 -11.13
CA ARG A 136 9.56 6.03 -11.15
C ARG A 136 9.27 6.68 -9.80
N GLU A 137 8.10 6.42 -9.22
CA GLU A 137 7.75 6.98 -7.91
C GLU A 137 8.66 6.49 -6.79
N TRP A 138 9.01 5.21 -6.79
CA TRP A 138 9.97 4.67 -5.83
C TRP A 138 11.34 5.34 -5.97
N SER A 139 11.80 5.57 -7.21
CA SER A 139 13.07 6.26 -7.45
C SER A 139 13.04 7.72 -6.98
N GLN A 140 11.95 8.44 -7.20
CA GLN A 140 11.77 9.83 -6.78
C GLN A 140 11.69 9.94 -5.25
N ALA A 141 10.95 9.04 -4.60
CA ALA A 141 10.82 9.00 -3.15
C ALA A 141 12.17 8.74 -2.45
N GLN A 142 13.04 7.91 -3.05
CA GLN A 142 14.37 7.64 -2.51
C GLN A 142 15.34 8.79 -2.76
N GLY A 143 15.25 9.48 -3.90
CA GLY A 143 16.09 10.63 -4.25
C GLY A 143 15.84 11.89 -3.41
N GLN A 144 14.67 12.02 -2.78
CA GLN A 144 14.34 13.13 -1.87
C GLN A 144 14.78 12.89 -0.41
N ARG A 145 15.34 11.73 -0.09
CA ARG A 145 15.85 11.46 1.26
C ARG A 145 17.20 12.19 1.40
N PRO A 146 17.33 13.19 2.29
CA PRO A 146 18.58 13.91 2.46
C PRO A 146 19.67 12.91 2.84
N GLU A 147 20.76 12.87 2.06
CA GLU A 147 22.00 12.23 2.47
C GLU A 147 22.37 12.79 3.86
N PRO A 148 22.58 11.92 4.87
CA PRO A 148 22.99 12.40 6.18
C PRO A 148 24.34 13.10 6.01
N SER A 149 24.37 14.42 6.22
CA SER A 149 25.59 15.20 6.15
C SER A 149 26.59 14.60 7.14
N LEU A 150 27.67 14.02 6.62
CA LEU A 150 28.75 13.46 7.41
C LEU A 150 29.26 14.57 8.36
N PRO A 151 29.44 14.28 9.66
CA PRO A 151 29.95 15.28 10.59
C PRO A 151 31.30 15.75 10.08
N ALA A 152 31.43 17.06 9.85
CA ALA A 152 32.70 17.68 9.51
C ALA A 152 33.68 17.37 10.65
N THR A 153 34.60 16.43 10.43
CA THR A 153 35.78 16.27 11.27
C THR A 153 36.60 17.54 11.11
N GLY A 154 36.41 18.46 12.05
CA GLY A 154 37.19 19.68 12.17
C GLY A 154 38.65 19.33 12.42
N SER A 155 39.52 19.95 11.63
CA SER A 155 40.98 20.01 11.81
C SER A 155 41.39 21.42 12.16
#